data_AF-A0A936SDH2-F1
#
_entry.id   AF-A0A936SDH2-F1
#
_cell.length_a   1.000
_cell.length_b   1.000
_cell.length_c   1.000
_cell.angle_alpha   90.00
_cell.angle_beta   90.00
_cell.angle_gamma   90.00
#
_symmetry.space_group_name_H-M   'P 1'
#
loop_
_entity.id
_entity.type
_entity.pdbx_description
1 polymer ?
#
loop_
_entity_poly.entity_id
_entity_poly.type
_entity_poly.pdbx_seq_one_letter_code
_entity_poly.pdbx_strand_id
1 'polypeptide(L)'
;SVLIDGVPYEGPLPGGTYTFTNVVSNHTIAVTFAIDTYTLTYMSGGNGSITGASLQTVNHGADGSTVTAVPATGYHFVDWSDNSTQNPRTDSGITADISVTANFTRNEYTLTTTVVGYGVVNRSVAGPYYYGDAVTLTAVPGSTHWAFSGFGGDLTGTTNPQDIAINDNKSVTATFALIPEGIRVRRHTTAYG
;
A
#
# COMPACT_ATOMS: atom_id res chain seq x y z
N SER A 1 -9.20 28.46 -37.19
CA SER A 1 -9.85 28.89 -38.44
C SER A 1 -9.30 30.25 -38.87
N VAL A 2 -9.47 30.61 -40.14
CA VAL A 2 -9.15 31.94 -40.67
C VAL A 2 -10.44 32.57 -41.19
N LEU A 3 -10.69 33.83 -40.82
CA LEU A 3 -11.80 34.64 -41.31
C LEU A 3 -11.22 35.79 -42.13
N ILE A 4 -11.72 35.98 -43.35
CA ILE A 4 -11.43 37.12 -44.20
C ILE A 4 -12.70 37.95 -44.29
N ASP A 5 -12.64 39.20 -43.83
CA ASP A 5 -13.80 40.10 -43.75
C ASP A 5 -15.01 39.48 -43.03
N GLY A 6 -14.73 38.72 -41.96
CA GLY A 6 -15.73 38.02 -41.15
C GLY A 6 -16.23 36.69 -41.75
N VAL A 7 -15.75 36.29 -42.93
CA VAL A 7 -16.17 35.06 -43.63
C VAL A 7 -15.11 33.97 -43.49
N PRO A 8 -15.47 32.71 -43.16
CA PRO A 8 -14.53 31.59 -43.15
C PRO A 8 -13.79 31.43 -44.47
N TYR A 9 -12.47 31.38 -44.38
CA TYR A 9 -11.59 31.08 -45.50
C TYR A 9 -11.12 29.64 -45.41
N GLU A 10 -11.52 28.85 -46.41
CA GLU A 10 -11.23 27.41 -46.52
C GLU A 10 -10.11 27.11 -47.54
N GLY A 11 -9.51 28.15 -48.13
CA GLY A 11 -8.46 28.00 -49.12
C GLY A 11 -7.08 27.66 -48.51
N PRO A 12 -6.15 27.12 -49.30
CA PRO A 12 -4.78 26.92 -48.84
C PRO A 12 -4.11 28.27 -48.56
N LEU A 13 -3.31 28.33 -47.48
CA LEU A 13 -2.46 29.47 -47.13
C LEU A 13 -0.98 29.04 -47.23
N PRO A 14 -0.37 29.06 -48.44
CA PRO A 14 1.04 28.73 -48.60
C PRO A 14 1.89 29.70 -47.78
N GLY A 15 2.72 29.16 -46.88
CA GLY A 15 3.55 29.97 -45.99
C GLY A 15 2.74 30.84 -45.00
N GLY A 16 1.47 30.54 -44.78
CA GLY A 16 0.61 31.30 -43.86
C GLY A 16 0.24 32.70 -44.36
N THR A 17 0.34 32.96 -45.67
CA THR A 17 0.08 34.28 -46.25
C THR A 17 -1.26 34.33 -47.00
N TYR A 18 -1.97 35.45 -46.89
CA TYR A 18 -3.17 35.79 -47.67
C TYR A 18 -2.99 37.17 -48.28
N THR A 19 -3.32 37.33 -49.57
CA THR A 19 -3.12 38.59 -50.30
C THR A 19 -4.45 39.15 -50.77
N PHE A 20 -4.78 40.36 -50.33
CA PHE A 20 -5.87 41.13 -50.91
C PHE A 20 -5.42 41.73 -52.24
N THR A 21 -6.28 41.64 -53.26
CA THR A 21 -6.07 42.33 -54.54
C THR A 21 -7.01 43.52 -54.64
N ASN A 22 -6.56 44.62 -55.24
CA ASN A 22 -7.38 45.81 -55.47
C ASN A 22 -8.07 46.36 -54.20
N VAL A 23 -7.27 46.67 -53.17
CA VAL A 23 -7.74 47.18 -51.87
C VAL A 23 -8.34 48.58 -52.03
N VAL A 24 -9.67 48.68 -52.05
CA VAL A 24 -10.43 49.94 -52.16
C VAL A 24 -11.21 50.29 -50.88
N SER A 25 -11.16 49.41 -49.88
CA SER A 25 -11.75 49.58 -48.56
C SER A 25 -10.91 48.84 -47.51
N ASN A 26 -11.18 49.08 -46.23
CA ASN A 26 -10.54 48.34 -45.15
C ASN A 26 -10.92 46.85 -45.21
N HIS A 27 -9.95 45.99 -44.94
CA HIS A 27 -10.13 44.55 -44.80
C HIS A 27 -9.72 44.08 -43.41
N THR A 28 -10.25 42.94 -42.99
CA THR A 28 -9.90 42.29 -41.72
C THR A 28 -9.52 40.84 -41.94
N ILE A 29 -8.46 40.40 -41.25
CA ILE A 29 -8.11 38.99 -41.11
C ILE A 29 -8.21 38.66 -39.62
N ALA A 30 -9.02 37.66 -39.27
CA ALA A 30 -9.04 37.11 -37.93
C ALA A 30 -8.61 35.64 -37.98
N VAL A 31 -7.74 35.25 -37.05
CA VAL A 31 -7.26 33.87 -36.92
C VAL A 31 -7.60 33.34 -35.54
N THR A 32 -7.93 32.06 -35.48
CA THR A 32 -8.17 31.35 -34.23
C THR A 32 -7.35 30.07 -34.22
N PHE A 33 -6.55 29.90 -33.18
CA PHE A 33 -5.76 28.70 -32.92
C PHE A 33 -6.47 27.83 -31.90
N ALA A 34 -6.41 26.51 -32.07
CA ALA A 34 -6.74 25.58 -31.00
C ALA A 34 -5.53 25.50 -30.05
N ILE A 35 -5.80 25.44 -28.75
CA ILE A 35 -4.77 25.14 -27.76
C ILE A 35 -4.54 23.62 -27.73
N ASP A 36 -3.28 23.21 -27.66
CA ASP A 36 -2.95 21.81 -27.48
C ASP A 36 -3.50 21.32 -26.12
N THR A 37 -3.90 20.06 -26.06
CA THR A 37 -4.42 19.44 -24.86
C THR A 37 -3.63 18.18 -24.52
N TYR A 38 -3.44 17.94 -23.23
CA TYR A 38 -2.73 16.77 -22.71
C TYR A 38 -3.62 15.97 -21.77
N THR A 39 -3.35 14.67 -21.74
CA THR A 39 -4.05 13.70 -20.91
C THR A 39 -3.22 13.33 -19.69
N LEU A 40 -3.83 13.40 -18.51
CA LEU A 40 -3.24 12.94 -17.26
C LEU A 40 -4.01 11.69 -16.81
N THR A 41 -3.30 10.58 -16.66
CA THR A 41 -3.86 9.28 -16.26
C THR A 41 -3.20 8.84 -14.95
N TYR A 42 -4.01 8.73 -13.90
CA TYR A 42 -3.62 8.28 -12.57
C TYR A 42 -4.22 6.91 -12.31
N MET A 43 -3.37 5.89 -12.18
CA MET A 43 -3.77 4.51 -11.94
C MET A 43 -3.48 4.09 -10.50
N SER A 44 -4.19 3.07 -10.02
CA SER A 44 -3.85 2.37 -8.78
C SER A 44 -3.18 1.04 -9.12
N GLY A 45 -2.02 0.76 -8.52
CA GLY A 45 -1.29 -0.50 -8.68
C GLY A 45 -1.92 -1.70 -7.96
N GLY A 46 -3.14 -1.56 -7.43
CA GLY A 46 -3.79 -2.53 -6.54
C GLY A 46 -3.53 -2.23 -5.06
N ASN A 47 -4.26 -2.91 -4.17
CA ASN A 47 -4.18 -2.74 -2.70
C ASN A 47 -4.35 -1.29 -2.22
N GLY A 48 -5.10 -0.52 -2.99
CA GLY A 48 -5.42 0.87 -2.76
C GLY A 48 -6.40 1.35 -3.83
N SER A 49 -6.63 2.65 -3.86
CA SER A 49 -7.52 3.31 -4.83
C SER A 49 -7.02 4.73 -5.10
N ILE A 50 -7.53 5.34 -6.16
CA ILE A 50 -7.36 6.77 -6.43
C ILE A 50 -8.68 7.48 -6.11
N THR A 51 -8.63 8.54 -5.31
CA THR A 51 -9.75 9.47 -5.12
C THR A 51 -9.46 10.76 -5.90
N GLY A 52 -10.44 11.28 -6.63
CA GLY A 52 -10.29 12.42 -7.54
C GLY A 52 -10.49 12.04 -9.01
N ALA A 53 -10.24 12.98 -9.93
CA ALA A 53 -10.34 12.70 -11.36
C ALA A 53 -9.10 11.93 -11.86
N SER A 54 -9.23 10.62 -11.98
CA SER A 54 -8.13 9.73 -12.39
C SER A 54 -7.77 9.84 -13.87
N LEU A 55 -8.66 10.38 -14.70
CA LEU A 55 -8.41 10.73 -16.09
C LEU A 55 -8.78 12.19 -16.28
N GLN A 56 -7.84 12.99 -16.76
CA GLN A 56 -8.01 14.43 -16.96
C GLN A 56 -7.53 14.82 -18.35
N THR A 57 -8.16 15.84 -18.92
CA THR A 57 -7.68 16.50 -20.13
C THR A 57 -7.54 17.98 -19.81
N VAL A 58 -6.33 18.52 -20.00
CA VAL A 58 -6.02 19.92 -19.68
C VAL A 58 -5.37 20.61 -20.87
N ASN A 59 -5.52 21.93 -20.95
CA ASN A 59 -4.84 22.74 -21.95
C ASN A 59 -3.33 22.79 -21.68
N HIS A 60 -2.53 23.03 -22.72
CA HIS A 60 -1.10 23.27 -22.58
C HIS A 60 -0.80 24.37 -21.55
N GLY A 61 0.06 24.06 -20.59
CA GLY A 61 0.49 24.93 -19.50
C GLY A 61 -0.52 25.07 -18.35
N ALA A 62 -1.69 24.44 -18.44
CA ALA A 62 -2.65 24.41 -17.34
C ALA A 62 -2.26 23.35 -16.29
N ASP A 63 -2.87 23.44 -15.12
CA ASP A 63 -2.69 22.48 -14.02
C ASP A 63 -3.75 21.39 -14.06
N GLY A 64 -3.36 20.19 -13.61
CA GLY A 64 -4.30 19.11 -13.31
C GLY A 64 -5.05 19.34 -11.98
N SER A 65 -6.15 18.65 -11.81
CA SER A 65 -6.86 18.56 -10.53
C SER A 65 -6.16 17.59 -9.57
N THR A 66 -6.23 17.86 -8.27
CA THR A 66 -5.63 17.01 -7.24
C THR A 66 -6.24 15.60 -7.23
N VAL A 67 -5.37 14.60 -7.09
CA VAL A 67 -5.75 13.20 -6.82
C VAL A 67 -5.08 12.72 -5.54
N THR A 68 -5.73 11.80 -4.82
CA THR A 68 -5.19 11.18 -3.61
C THR A 68 -5.06 9.69 -3.82
N ALA A 69 -3.87 9.15 -3.58
CA ALA A 69 -3.65 7.71 -3.49
C ALA A 69 -4.07 7.24 -2.10
N VAL A 70 -5.10 6.40 -2.03
CA VAL A 70 -5.69 5.92 -0.77
C VAL A 70 -5.34 4.44 -0.58
N PRO A 71 -4.46 4.10 0.39
CA PRO A 71 -4.11 2.71 0.65
C PRO A 71 -5.31 1.90 1.15
N ALA A 72 -5.38 0.62 0.81
CA ALA A 72 -6.31 -0.30 1.46
C ALA A 72 -5.85 -0.60 2.90
N THR A 73 -6.75 -1.14 3.73
CA THR A 73 -6.40 -1.54 5.10
C THR A 73 -5.22 -2.51 5.12
N GLY A 74 -4.22 -2.20 5.94
CA GLY A 74 -3.01 -3.01 6.04
C GLY A 74 -1.91 -2.69 5.03
N TYR A 75 -2.10 -1.63 4.22
CA TYR A 75 -1.12 -1.14 3.25
C TYR A 75 -0.80 0.34 3.51
N HIS A 76 0.30 0.80 2.94
CA HIS A 76 0.66 2.22 2.86
C HIS A 76 1.08 2.59 1.45
N PHE A 77 0.89 3.86 1.09
CA PHE A 77 1.38 4.44 -0.16
C PHE A 77 2.90 4.57 -0.09
N VAL A 78 3.59 4.16 -1.15
CA VAL A 78 5.06 4.24 -1.26
C VAL A 78 5.43 5.42 -2.14
N ASP A 79 5.05 5.34 -3.41
CA ASP A 79 5.36 6.31 -4.44
C ASP A 79 4.40 6.15 -5.63
N TRP A 80 4.48 7.09 -6.55
CA TRP A 80 4.01 6.93 -7.90
C TRP A 80 5.10 6.26 -8.76
N SER A 81 4.73 5.67 -9.89
CA SER A 81 5.66 5.00 -10.81
C SER A 81 6.77 5.87 -11.41
N ASP A 82 6.71 7.19 -11.19
CA ASP A 82 7.76 8.17 -11.53
C ASP A 82 8.66 8.54 -10.33
N ASN A 83 8.57 7.78 -9.22
CA ASN A 83 9.25 7.98 -7.94
C ASN A 83 8.79 9.22 -7.15
N SER A 84 7.71 9.88 -7.56
CA SER A 84 7.12 10.94 -6.73
C SER A 84 6.48 10.36 -5.47
N THR A 85 6.77 10.92 -4.31
CA THR A 85 6.14 10.56 -3.03
C THR A 85 5.00 11.50 -2.64
N GLN A 86 4.62 12.42 -3.54
CA GLN A 86 3.58 13.40 -3.28
C GLN A 86 2.20 12.73 -3.17
N ASN A 87 1.53 12.91 -2.03
CA ASN A 87 0.16 12.43 -1.81
C ASN A 87 -0.54 13.29 -0.75
N PRO A 88 -1.61 14.06 -1.09
CA PRO A 88 -2.25 14.18 -2.40
C PRO A 88 -1.35 14.77 -3.50
N ARG A 89 -1.51 14.30 -4.74
CA ARG A 89 -0.73 14.71 -5.92
C ARG A 89 -1.50 15.72 -6.77
N THR A 90 -0.78 16.75 -7.24
CA THR A 90 -1.21 17.68 -8.28
C THR A 90 -0.04 17.89 -9.23
N ASP A 91 -0.28 17.75 -10.54
CA ASP A 91 0.70 18.08 -11.57
C ASP A 91 0.35 19.45 -12.18
N SER A 92 1.32 20.35 -12.24
CA SER A 92 1.14 21.74 -12.68
C SER A 92 1.95 22.04 -13.95
N GLY A 93 1.48 23.01 -14.74
CA GLY A 93 2.19 23.47 -15.94
C GLY A 93 2.37 22.38 -17.00
N ILE A 94 1.29 21.67 -17.34
CA ILE A 94 1.35 20.47 -18.17
C ILE A 94 1.73 20.77 -19.62
N THR A 95 2.83 20.19 -20.10
CA THR A 95 3.34 20.33 -21.47
C THR A 95 3.46 18.99 -22.21
N ALA A 96 3.08 17.89 -21.57
CA ALA A 96 3.05 16.55 -22.13
C ALA A 96 2.04 15.68 -21.38
N ASP A 97 1.64 14.56 -21.97
CA ASP A 97 0.82 13.57 -21.30
C ASP A 97 1.54 13.00 -20.06
N ILE A 98 0.76 12.73 -19.01
CA ILE A 98 1.24 12.07 -17.78
C ILE A 98 0.47 10.76 -17.62
N SER A 99 1.19 9.68 -17.32
CA SER A 99 0.59 8.39 -16.99
C SER A 99 1.38 7.75 -15.85
N VAL A 100 0.81 7.76 -14.65
CA VAL A 100 1.47 7.28 -13.43
C VAL A 100 0.58 6.34 -12.63
N THR A 101 1.20 5.37 -11.96
CA THR A 101 0.54 4.39 -11.10
C THR A 101 0.95 4.61 -9.65
N ALA A 102 0.00 4.70 -8.72
CA ALA A 102 0.28 4.70 -7.30
C ALA A 102 0.62 3.29 -6.81
N ASN A 103 1.76 3.16 -6.14
CA ASN A 103 2.27 1.91 -5.59
C ASN A 103 2.00 1.85 -4.08
N PHE A 104 1.57 0.67 -3.62
CA PHE A 104 1.24 0.41 -2.23
C PHE A 104 1.94 -0.86 -1.74
N THR A 105 2.41 -0.85 -0.49
CA THR A 105 3.09 -1.98 0.14
C THR A 105 2.38 -2.37 1.43
N ARG A 106 2.38 -3.67 1.76
CA ARG A 106 1.82 -4.15 3.04
C ARG A 106 2.60 -3.57 4.22
N ASN A 107 1.89 -3.25 5.29
CA ASN A 107 2.50 -2.82 6.53
C ASN A 107 3.25 -3.98 7.18
N GLU A 108 4.46 -3.70 7.65
CA GLU A 108 5.30 -4.65 8.40
C GLU A 108 5.03 -4.49 9.90
N TYR A 109 5.00 -5.62 10.62
CA TYR A 109 4.78 -5.66 12.05
C TYR A 109 5.76 -6.61 12.76
N THR A 110 5.94 -6.36 14.05
CA THR A 110 6.76 -7.20 14.92
C THR A 110 5.93 -8.32 15.55
N LEU A 111 6.55 -9.48 15.77
CA LEU A 111 6.01 -10.56 16.61
C LEU A 111 7.08 -10.94 17.64
N THR A 112 6.84 -10.53 18.88
CA THR A 112 7.70 -10.81 20.03
C THR A 112 7.17 -12.00 20.81
N THR A 113 8.06 -12.92 21.19
CA THR A 113 7.72 -14.08 22.01
C THR A 113 8.56 -14.09 23.28
N THR A 114 7.91 -14.17 24.43
CA THR A 114 8.54 -14.28 25.74
C THR A 114 8.26 -15.66 26.33
N VAL A 115 9.24 -16.25 27.00
CA VAL A 115 9.10 -17.54 27.70
C VAL A 115 9.20 -17.31 29.20
N VAL A 116 8.24 -17.83 29.95
CA VAL A 116 8.29 -17.95 31.41
C VAL A 116 8.41 -19.43 31.77
N GLY A 117 9.41 -19.81 32.57
CA GLY A 117 9.74 -21.22 32.83
C GLY A 117 10.74 -21.78 31.83
N TYR A 118 10.75 -23.10 31.62
CA TYR A 118 11.70 -23.77 30.74
C TYR A 118 11.04 -24.40 29.52
N GLY A 119 11.27 -23.78 28.36
CA GLY A 119 10.74 -24.22 27.07
C GLY A 119 11.14 -23.27 25.95
N VAL A 120 10.58 -23.49 24.77
CA VAL A 120 10.77 -22.65 23.58
C VAL A 120 9.43 -22.39 22.90
N VAL A 121 9.36 -21.29 22.14
CA VAL A 121 8.24 -21.00 21.23
C VAL A 121 8.77 -21.05 19.80
N ASN A 122 8.32 -22.04 19.04
CA ASN A 122 8.63 -22.16 17.63
C ASN A 122 7.56 -21.45 16.80
N ARG A 123 7.98 -20.89 15.67
CA ARG A 123 7.11 -20.18 14.72
C ARG A 123 7.06 -20.97 13.41
N SER A 124 5.89 -21.05 12.79
CA SER A 124 5.76 -21.73 11.48
C SER A 124 6.56 -21.03 10.37
N VAL A 125 6.71 -19.70 10.46
CA VAL A 125 7.47 -18.87 9.52
C VAL A 125 8.36 -17.89 10.29
N ALA A 126 9.54 -17.60 9.74
CA ALA A 126 10.41 -16.53 10.25
C ALA A 126 9.97 -15.17 9.71
N GLY A 127 10.27 -14.09 10.43
CA GLY A 127 9.99 -12.72 9.98
C GLY A 127 10.86 -12.29 8.79
N PRO A 128 10.57 -11.12 8.18
CA PRO A 128 9.59 -10.11 8.61
C PRO A 128 8.13 -10.57 8.47
N TYR A 129 7.23 -9.98 9.26
CA TYR A 129 5.79 -10.28 9.23
C TYR A 129 5.01 -9.10 8.68
N TYR A 130 4.01 -9.38 7.87
CA TYR A 130 3.19 -8.38 7.20
C TYR A 130 1.73 -8.47 7.63
N TYR A 131 0.98 -7.38 7.44
CA TYR A 131 -0.46 -7.37 7.66
C TYR A 131 -1.15 -8.56 6.95
N GLY A 132 -1.99 -9.26 7.70
CA GLY A 132 -2.77 -10.39 7.23
C GLY A 132 -2.03 -11.74 7.27
N ASP A 133 -0.73 -11.76 7.60
CA ASP A 133 -0.03 -13.04 7.79
C ASP A 133 -0.64 -13.80 8.99
N ALA A 134 -0.71 -15.13 8.87
CA ALA A 134 -1.08 -16.03 9.96
C ALA A 134 0.16 -16.83 10.36
N VAL A 135 0.57 -16.72 11.62
CA VAL A 135 1.74 -17.42 12.17
C VAL A 135 1.27 -18.42 13.21
N THR A 136 1.68 -19.68 13.08
CA THR A 136 1.40 -20.70 14.09
C THR A 136 2.51 -20.67 15.14
N LEU A 137 2.14 -20.52 16.41
CA LEU A 137 3.03 -20.62 17.56
C LEU A 137 2.89 -21.99 18.23
N THR A 138 4.01 -22.67 18.37
CA THR A 138 4.10 -23.96 19.04
C THR A 138 4.97 -23.84 20.28
N ALA A 139 4.37 -23.97 21.45
CA ALA A 139 5.09 -24.03 22.72
C ALA A 139 5.61 -25.45 22.96
N VAL A 140 6.92 -25.60 23.12
CA VAL A 140 7.57 -26.89 23.37
C VAL A 140 8.23 -26.86 24.75
N PRO A 141 7.78 -27.67 25.72
CA PRO A 141 8.45 -27.76 27.02
C PRO A 141 9.90 -28.17 26.87
N GLY A 142 10.80 -27.56 27.65
CA GLY A 142 12.24 -27.78 27.51
C GLY A 142 12.71 -29.14 28.03
N SER A 143 11.89 -29.82 28.84
CA SER A 143 12.12 -31.21 29.26
C SER A 143 10.83 -31.89 29.69
N THR A 144 10.91 -33.19 30.00
CA THR A 144 9.79 -34.00 30.49
C THR A 144 9.29 -33.60 31.89
N HIS A 145 10.00 -32.73 32.61
CA HIS A 145 9.58 -32.24 33.93
C HIS A 145 8.84 -30.90 33.86
N TRP A 146 8.64 -30.36 32.65
CA TRP A 146 7.90 -29.13 32.43
C TRP A 146 6.70 -29.39 31.52
N ALA A 147 5.59 -28.72 31.79
CA ALA A 147 4.41 -28.72 30.95
C ALA A 147 4.09 -27.30 30.50
N PHE A 148 3.52 -27.18 29.30
CA PHE A 148 2.96 -25.91 28.83
C PHE A 148 1.70 -25.58 29.66
N SER A 149 1.71 -24.42 30.29
CA SER A 149 0.62 -23.95 31.15
C SER A 149 -0.34 -23.01 30.42
N GLY A 150 0.09 -22.38 29.33
CA GLY A 150 -0.76 -21.50 28.52
C GLY A 150 -0.01 -20.34 27.85
N PHE A 151 -0.66 -19.77 26.84
CA PHE A 151 -0.27 -18.51 26.22
C PHE A 151 -0.93 -17.32 26.93
N GLY A 152 -0.28 -16.16 26.88
CA GLY A 152 -0.78 -14.86 27.31
C GLY A 152 -0.31 -13.74 26.37
N GLY A 153 -0.81 -12.52 26.59
CA GLY A 153 -0.60 -11.39 25.67
C GLY A 153 -1.63 -11.43 24.55
N ASP A 154 -1.18 -11.36 23.30
CA ASP A 154 -2.05 -11.39 22.11
C ASP A 154 -2.59 -12.79 21.76
N LEU A 155 -2.12 -13.83 22.45
CA LEU A 155 -2.77 -15.14 22.51
C LEU A 155 -3.21 -15.45 23.94
N THR A 156 -4.17 -16.36 24.10
CA THR A 156 -4.66 -16.78 25.41
C THR A 156 -5.02 -18.26 25.43
N GLY A 157 -5.04 -18.84 26.63
CA GLY A 157 -5.49 -20.21 26.86
C GLY A 157 -4.40 -21.25 26.67
N THR A 158 -4.81 -22.52 26.60
CA THR A 158 -3.89 -23.68 26.61
C THR A 158 -3.85 -24.43 25.28
N THR A 159 -4.47 -23.90 24.23
CA THR A 159 -4.40 -24.46 22.88
C THR A 159 -2.96 -24.40 22.39
N ASN A 160 -2.40 -25.53 21.96
CA ASN A 160 -1.03 -25.62 21.48
C ASN A 160 -0.91 -26.76 20.45
N PRO A 161 -0.54 -26.46 19.19
CA PRO A 161 -0.18 -25.14 18.64
C PRO A 161 -1.37 -24.19 18.49
N GLN A 162 -1.12 -22.88 18.39
CA GLN A 162 -2.15 -21.84 18.19
C GLN A 162 -1.73 -20.79 17.16
N ASP A 163 -2.66 -20.41 16.28
CA ASP A 163 -2.44 -19.38 15.26
C ASP A 163 -2.62 -17.97 15.82
N ILE A 164 -1.76 -17.05 15.39
CA ILE A 164 -1.88 -15.61 15.60
C ILE A 164 -1.97 -14.89 14.25
N ALA A 165 -2.96 -14.00 14.11
CA ALA A 165 -3.08 -13.13 12.96
C ALA A 165 -2.27 -11.84 13.17
N ILE A 166 -1.44 -11.48 12.19
CA ILE A 166 -0.63 -10.27 12.21
C ILE A 166 -1.44 -9.11 11.64
N ASN A 167 -2.07 -8.33 12.51
CA ASN A 167 -2.82 -7.12 12.15
C ASN A 167 -2.29 -5.85 12.85
N ASP A 168 -1.35 -5.99 13.77
CA ASP A 168 -0.55 -4.96 14.42
C ASP A 168 0.72 -5.62 15.01
N ASN A 169 1.48 -4.88 15.82
CA ASN A 169 2.61 -5.43 16.58
C ASN A 169 2.14 -6.41 17.66
N LYS A 170 2.61 -7.66 17.57
CA LYS A 170 2.22 -8.76 18.45
C LYS A 170 3.25 -9.08 19.55
N SER A 171 2.74 -9.42 20.72
CA SER A 171 3.50 -9.89 21.89
C SER A 171 2.79 -11.08 22.53
N VAL A 172 3.47 -12.23 22.53
CA VAL A 172 2.95 -13.48 23.11
C VAL A 172 3.90 -14.00 24.19
N THR A 173 3.35 -14.33 25.35
CA THR A 173 4.08 -15.02 26.43
C THR A 173 3.66 -16.48 26.49
N ALA A 174 4.60 -17.42 26.41
CA ALA A 174 4.37 -18.83 26.71
C ALA A 174 4.85 -19.15 28.12
N THR A 175 3.96 -19.68 28.95
CA THR A 175 4.30 -20.07 30.32
C THR A 175 4.40 -21.58 30.41
N PHE A 176 5.47 -22.07 31.02
CA PHE A 176 5.68 -23.47 31.36
C PHE A 176 5.78 -23.60 32.89
N ALA A 177 5.23 -24.67 33.45
CA ALA A 177 5.34 -24.98 34.87
C ALA A 177 5.97 -26.36 35.08
N LEU A 178 6.65 -26.53 36.22
CA LEU A 178 7.13 -27.84 36.64
C LEU A 178 5.96 -28.80 36.86
N ILE A 179 6.11 -30.01 36.36
CA ILE A 179 5.21 -31.12 36.70
C ILE A 179 5.65 -31.63 38.07
N PRO A 180 4.79 -31.58 39.11
CA PRO A 180 5.16 -32.12 40.41
C PRO A 180 5.41 -33.62 40.30
N GLU A 181 6.62 -34.07 40.64
CA GLU A 181 6.93 -35.48 40.83
C GLU A 181 6.00 -36.03 41.93
N GLY A 182 5.14 -37.00 41.58
CA GLY A 182 4.37 -37.71 42.58
C GLY A 182 5.33 -38.35 43.58
N ILE A 183 5.17 -38.05 44.87
CA ILE A 183 5.94 -38.68 45.94
C ILE A 183 5.83 -40.20 45.77
N ARG A 184 6.89 -40.85 45.28
CA ARG A 184 7.03 -42.30 45.36
C ARG A 184 7.28 -42.62 46.82
N VAL A 185 6.22 -42.97 47.56
CA VAL A 185 6.36 -43.60 48.87
C VAL A 185 7.10 -44.92 48.65
N ARG A 186 8.39 -44.98 48.95
CA ARG A 186 9.08 -46.27 49.15
C ARG A 186 8.42 -46.90 50.37
N ARG A 187 7.54 -47.88 50.18
CA ARG A 187 7.13 -48.76 51.29
C ARG A 187 8.38 -49.52 51.73
N HIS A 188 8.92 -49.13 52.88
CA HIS A 188 9.90 -49.92 53.61
C HIS A 188 9.13 -51.06 54.27
N THR A 189 9.17 -52.25 53.68
CA THR A 189 8.68 -53.46 54.35
C THR A 189 9.81 -53.99 55.22
N THR A 190 9.76 -53.72 56.52
CA THR A 190 10.58 -54.46 57.49
C THR A 190 10.01 -55.87 57.58
N ALA A 191 10.70 -56.87 57.04
CA ALA A 191 10.44 -58.26 57.33
C ALA A 191 11.23 -58.63 58.60
N TYR A 192 10.52 -58.94 59.68
CA TYR A 192 11.05 -59.77 60.78
C TYR A 192 10.86 -61.23 60.37
N GLY A 193 11.94 -61.99 60.37
CA GLY A 193 11.98 -63.43 60.17
C GLY A 193 13.37 -63.94 60.50
#